data_AF-A0AAU7HS79-F1
#
_entry.id   AF-A0AAU7HS79-F1
#
_cell.length_a   1.000
_cell.length_b   1.000
_cell.length_c   1.000
_cell.angle_alpha   90.00
_cell.angle_beta   90.00
_cell.angle_gamma   90.00
#
_symmetry.space_group_name_H-M   'P 1'
#
loop_
_entity.id
_entity.type
_entity.pdbx_description
1 polymer ?
#
loop_
_entity_poly.entity_id
_entity_poly.type
_entity_poly.pdbx_seq_one_letter_code
_entity_poly.pdbx_strand_id
1 'polypeptide(L)' 'MTVTCPICGHKSTQSTTKVRQQQVLLCPKCKSLFIIHR' A
#
# COMPACT_ATOMS: atom_id res chain seq x y z
N MET A 1 -7.27 3.19 5.22
CA MET A 1 -7.45 1.74 4.99
C MET A 1 -6.14 1.07 5.31
N THR A 2 -6.17 0.02 6.13
CA THR A 2 -4.98 -0.77 6.42
C THR A 2 -4.71 -1.67 5.24
N VAL A 3 -3.51 -1.57 4.68
CA VAL A 3 -3.10 -2.36 3.53
C VAL A 3 -1.86 -3.15 3.89
N THR A 4 -1.84 -4.42 3.49
CA THR A 4 -0.70 -5.30 3.70
C THR A 4 0.20 -5.17 2.49
N CYS A 5 1.47 -4.84 2.72
CA CYS A 5 2.46 -4.85 1.66
C CYS A 5 2.64 -6.29 1.14
N PRO A 6 2.48 -6.53 -0.17
CA PRO A 6 2.60 -7.88 -0.75
C PRO A 6 4.05 -8.39 -0.75
N ILE A 7 5.04 -7.50 -0.56
CA ILE A 7 6.46 -7.84 -0.63
C ILE A 7 7.00 -8.29 0.74
N CYS A 8 6.62 -7.60 1.82
CA CYS A 8 7.19 -7.84 3.15
C CYS A 8 6.14 -8.18 4.23
N GLY A 9 4.85 -8.24 3.86
CA GLY A 9 3.75 -8.53 4.79
C GLY A 9 3.47 -7.42 5.80
N HIS A 10 4.16 -6.28 5.72
CA HIS A 10 3.97 -5.18 6.66
C HIS A 10 2.63 -4.49 6.43
N LYS A 11 1.85 -4.34 7.50
CA LYS A 11 0.58 -3.61 7.47
C LYS A 11 0.85 -2.13 7.66
N SER A 12 0.40 -1.32 6.70
CA SER A 12 0.53 0.14 6.77
C SER A 12 -0.83 0.78 6.55
N THR A 13 -1.09 1.86 7.28
CA THR A 13 -2.31 2.64 7.10
C THR A 13 -2.10 3.59 5.94
N GLN A 14 -2.86 3.39 4.86
CA GLN A 14 -2.80 4.25 3.68
C GLN A 14 -4.12 5.00 3.51
N SER A 15 -4.07 6.20 2.94
CA SER A 15 -5.27 7.00 2.67
C SER A 15 -6.21 6.26 1.73
N THR A 16 -7.48 6.18 2.10
CA THR A 16 -8.54 5.51 1.30
C THR A 16 -8.63 6.08 -0.11
N THR A 17 -8.43 7.40 -0.27
CA THR A 17 -8.39 8.07 -1.57
C THR A 17 -7.27 7.56 -2.46
N LYS A 18 -6.05 7.35 -1.91
CA LYS A 18 -4.91 6.82 -2.68
C LYS A 18 -5.14 5.38 -3.14
N VAL A 19 -5.71 4.55 -2.25
CA VAL A 19 -6.08 3.16 -2.58
C VAL A 19 -7.16 3.14 -3.66
N ARG A 20 -8.20 3.98 -3.54
CA ARG A 20 -9.31 4.03 -4.50
C ARG A 20 -8.91 4.59 -5.86
N GLN A 21 -7.93 5.48 -5.91
CA GLN A 21 -7.37 6.03 -7.14
C GLN A 21 -6.29 5.14 -7.77
N GLN A 22 -6.07 3.92 -7.26
CA GLN A 22 -5.03 2.99 -7.75
C GLN A 22 -3.64 3.65 -7.82
N GLN A 23 -3.36 4.61 -6.94
CA GLN A 23 -2.05 5.24 -6.90
C GLN A 23 -1.00 4.27 -6.37
N VAL A 24 0.23 4.44 -6.84
CA VAL A 24 1.39 3.70 -6.34
C VAL A 24 1.60 4.03 -4.86
N LEU A 25 1.65 2.99 -4.04
CA LEU A 25 1.89 3.07 -2.60
C LEU A 25 3.33 2.65 -2.30
N LEU A 26 3.99 3.42 -1.44
CA LEU A 26 5.29 3.08 -0.91
C LEU A 26 5.13 2.36 0.43
N CYS A 27 5.71 1.17 0.57
CA CYS A 27 5.81 0.52 1.87
C CYS A 27 6.84 1.24 2.74
N PRO A 28 6.52 1.70 3.96
CA PRO A 28 7.47 2.37 4.84
C PRO A 28 8.57 1.44 5.35
N LYS A 29 8.37 0.11 5.31
CA LYS A 29 9.32 -0.88 5.85
C LYS A 29 10.36 -1.32 4.82
N CYS A 30 9.92 -1.89 3.69
CA CYS A 30 10.82 -2.39 2.65
C CYS A 30 11.06 -1.40 1.51
N LYS A 31 10.40 -0.22 1.54
CA LYS A 31 10.47 0.80 0.49
C LYS A 31 10.04 0.29 -0.90
N SER A 32 9.30 -0.82 -0.95
CA SER A 32 8.74 -1.32 -2.20
C SER A 32 7.57 -0.45 -2.66
N LEU A 33 7.52 -0.20 -3.95
CA LEU A 33 6.37 0.42 -4.61
C LEU A 33 5.40 -0.67 -5.05
N PHE A 34 4.11 -0.51 -4.72
CA PHE A 34 3.07 -1.45 -5.12
C PHE A 34 1.73 -0.75 -5.31
N ILE A 35 0.88 -1.31 -6.16
CA ILE A 35 -0.51 -0.89 -6.35
C ILE A 35 -1.44 -1.94 -5.75
N ILE A 36 -2.62 -1.51 -5.33
CA ILE A 36 -3.64 -2.41 -4.78
C ILE A 36 -4.81 -2.40 -5.76
N HIS A 37 -5.03 -3.55 -6.40
CA HIS A 37 -6.27 -3.82 -7.11
C HIS A 37 -7.25 -4.40 -6.10
N ARG A 38 -8.44 -3.79 -5.98
CA ARG A 38 -9.48 -4.26 -5.08
C ARG A 38 -10.05 -5.59 -5.56
#